data_AF-A0A2I0U000-F1
#
_entry.id   AF-A0A2I0U000-F1
#
_cell.length_a   1.000
_cell.length_b   1.000
_cell.length_c   1.000
_cell.angle_alpha   90.00
_cell.angle_beta   90.00
_cell.angle_gamma   90.00
#
_symmetry.space_group_name_H-M   'P 1'
#
loop_
_entity.id
_entity.type
_entity.pdbx_description
1 polymer ?
#
loop_
_entity_poly.entity_id
_entity_poly.type
_entity_poly.pdbx_seq_one_letter_code
_entity_poly.pdbx_strand_id
1 'polypeptide(L)'
;MFEWEEPGAHERLEDSKLEAVSDNNLELVNEILEDISPLVNKDENIAELVGILKEPHFQSLLEAHDIVASKCYDSPPSSPEVNNSSVNNQIVPVDAIRILGIHKRAGEPLVFVKCHFDYNPYNDNLIPCKEAGLKFSKGEILQIVNREDPNWWQVEFDRHEIQIYEEVAKMPPFQRKTLVLIGAQGVGRRSLKNRFIVLNPTRFGTTVPLGKE
;
A
#
# COMPACT_ATOMS: atom_id res chain seq x y z
N MET A 1 49.70 -8.08 13.91
CA MET A 1 49.88 -7.57 12.54
C MET A 1 49.19 -8.56 11.63
N PHE A 2 47.95 -8.29 11.29
CA PHE A 2 47.22 -8.99 10.25
C PHE A 2 46.66 -7.89 9.37
N GLU A 3 47.30 -7.72 8.22
CA GLU A 3 46.80 -6.94 7.10
C GLU A 3 45.45 -7.51 6.70
N TRP A 4 44.43 -6.68 6.75
CA TRP A 4 43.20 -6.93 6.02
C TRP A 4 43.39 -6.35 4.63
N GLU A 5 43.71 -7.22 3.68
CA GLU A 5 43.46 -6.95 2.28
C GLU A 5 41.93 -6.89 2.09
N GLU A 6 41.45 -5.75 1.61
CA GLU A 6 40.19 -5.67 0.89
C GLU A 6 40.37 -6.34 -0.48
N PRO A 7 39.52 -7.31 -0.82
CA PRO A 7 39.01 -7.33 -2.17
C PRO A 7 37.48 -7.48 -2.18
N GLY A 8 36.82 -6.39 -2.54
CA GLY A 8 35.71 -6.40 -3.49
C GLY A 8 34.57 -7.40 -3.23
N ALA A 9 33.75 -7.13 -2.21
CA ALA A 9 32.41 -7.71 -2.09
C ALA A 9 31.32 -6.63 -2.10
N HIS A 10 31.58 -5.49 -2.76
CA HIS A 10 30.51 -4.89 -3.55
C HIS A 10 30.25 -5.86 -4.70
N GLU A 11 29.46 -6.90 -4.40
CA GLU A 11 28.59 -7.49 -5.39
C GLU A 11 27.89 -6.28 -6.02
N ARG A 12 28.38 -5.89 -7.20
CA ARG A 12 27.60 -5.17 -8.19
C ARG A 12 26.35 -6.01 -8.32
N LEU A 13 25.35 -5.73 -7.49
CA LEU A 13 23.98 -5.70 -7.94
C LEU A 13 24.12 -4.86 -9.19
N GLU A 14 24.19 -5.53 -10.34
CA GLU A 14 23.76 -4.92 -11.56
C GLU A 14 22.40 -4.36 -11.18
N ASP A 15 22.37 -3.06 -10.87
CA ASP A 15 21.18 -2.24 -10.99
C ASP A 15 20.76 -2.53 -12.42
N SER A 16 19.96 -3.59 -12.57
CA SER A 16 19.23 -3.89 -13.76
C SER A 16 18.29 -2.72 -13.79
N LYS A 17 18.76 -1.63 -14.40
CA LYS A 17 18.08 -0.37 -14.51
C LYS A 17 16.78 -0.75 -15.20
N LEU A 18 15.73 -0.89 -14.40
CA LEU A 18 14.43 -1.29 -14.88
C LEU A 18 13.94 -0.10 -15.70
N GLU A 19 14.14 -0.18 -17.00
CA GLU A 19 13.64 0.79 -17.96
C GLU A 19 12.25 0.32 -18.39
N ALA A 20 11.34 1.28 -18.50
CA ALA A 20 10.03 0.99 -19.05
C ALA A 20 10.21 0.48 -20.49
N VAL A 21 9.47 -0.57 -20.84
CA VAL A 21 9.53 -1.16 -22.19
C VAL A 21 8.94 -0.20 -23.24
N SER A 22 7.95 0.60 -22.85
CA SER A 22 7.34 1.68 -23.62
C SER A 22 6.58 2.61 -22.67
N ASP A 23 6.47 3.89 -23.06
CA ASP A 23 5.77 4.95 -22.35
C ASP A 23 4.66 5.61 -23.19
N ASN A 24 4.31 5.01 -24.34
CA ASN A 24 3.37 5.56 -25.32
C ASN A 24 2.30 4.54 -25.75
N ASN A 25 1.91 3.64 -24.85
CA ASN A 25 0.98 2.55 -25.16
C ASN A 25 -0.44 3.08 -25.44
N LEU A 26 -0.83 4.20 -24.83
CA LEU A 26 -2.10 4.86 -25.08
C LEU A 26 -2.18 5.42 -26.52
N GLU A 27 -1.09 6.01 -27.01
CA GLU A 27 -1.00 6.54 -28.39
C GLU A 27 -1.05 5.40 -29.42
N LEU A 28 -0.29 4.33 -29.16
CA LEU A 28 -0.30 3.10 -29.97
C LEU A 28 -1.69 2.47 -30.07
N VAL A 29 -2.43 2.40 -28.95
CA VAL A 29 -3.80 1.85 -28.96
C VAL A 29 -4.75 2.74 -29.76
N ASN A 30 -4.58 4.07 -29.73
CA ASN A 30 -5.38 4.97 -30.56
C ASN A 30 -5.06 4.81 -32.06
N GLU A 31 -3.79 4.64 -32.44
CA GLU A 31 -3.38 4.34 -33.82
C GLU A 31 -3.98 3.01 -34.30
N ILE A 32 -3.88 1.95 -33.49
CA ILE A 32 -4.49 0.65 -33.79
C ILE A 32 -6.01 0.79 -33.96
N LEU A 33 -6.66 1.56 -33.07
CA LEU A 33 -8.10 1.81 -33.14
C LEU A 33 -8.49 2.54 -34.44
N GLU A 34 -7.69 3.48 -34.93
CA GLU A 34 -7.93 4.14 -36.22
C GLU A 34 -7.86 3.15 -37.38
N ASP A 35 -6.88 2.24 -37.36
CA ASP A 35 -6.69 1.23 -38.41
C ASP A 35 -7.77 0.15 -38.44
N ILE A 36 -8.23 -0.32 -37.27
CA ILE A 36 -9.17 -1.44 -37.19
C ILE A 36 -10.65 -1.01 -37.10
N SER A 37 -10.94 0.24 -36.71
CA SER A 37 -12.30 0.81 -36.71
C SER A 37 -13.08 0.61 -38.02
N PRO A 38 -12.50 0.82 -39.22
CA PRO A 38 -13.21 0.56 -40.49
C PRO A 38 -13.49 -0.93 -40.76
N LEU A 39 -12.84 -1.84 -40.04
CA LEU A 39 -13.00 -3.30 -40.20
C LEU A 39 -13.99 -3.93 -39.22
N VAL A 40 -14.51 -3.15 -38.25
CA VAL A 40 -15.46 -3.60 -37.21
C VAL A 40 -16.71 -4.26 -37.78
N ASN A 41 -17.21 -3.80 -38.94
CA ASN A 41 -18.40 -4.37 -39.58
C ASN A 41 -18.11 -5.64 -40.39
N LYS A 42 -16.84 -6.05 -40.50
CA LYS A 42 -16.41 -7.22 -41.30
C LYS A 42 -16.06 -8.43 -40.44
N ASP A 43 -15.69 -8.22 -39.18
CA ASP A 43 -15.24 -9.28 -38.27
C ASP A 43 -15.70 -8.98 -36.84
N GLU A 44 -16.45 -9.91 -36.25
CA GLU A 44 -16.97 -9.81 -34.88
C GLU A 44 -15.83 -9.81 -33.84
N ASN A 45 -14.69 -10.45 -34.13
CA ASN A 45 -13.51 -10.42 -33.25
C ASN A 45 -12.87 -9.03 -33.23
N ILE A 46 -12.91 -8.30 -34.36
CA ILE A 46 -12.43 -6.91 -34.42
C ILE A 46 -13.38 -6.00 -33.65
N ALA A 47 -14.68 -6.24 -33.73
CA ALA A 47 -15.66 -5.49 -32.95
C ALA A 47 -15.47 -5.67 -31.44
N GLU A 48 -15.23 -6.91 -30.98
CA GLU A 48 -14.92 -7.21 -29.58
C GLU A 48 -13.61 -6.54 -29.15
N LEU A 49 -12.55 -6.65 -29.95
CA LEU A 49 -11.25 -6.03 -29.67
C LEU A 49 -11.37 -4.50 -29.56
N VAL A 50 -12.08 -3.85 -30.47
CA VAL A 50 -12.35 -2.41 -30.40
C VAL A 50 -13.15 -2.05 -29.14
N GLY A 51 -14.08 -2.91 -28.72
CA GLY A 51 -14.84 -2.74 -27.49
C GLY A 51 -13.95 -2.75 -26.25
N ILE A 52 -13.05 -3.73 -26.14
CA ILE A 52 -12.10 -3.88 -25.03
C ILE A 52 -11.12 -2.69 -25.01
N LEU A 53 -10.54 -2.35 -26.16
CA LEU A 53 -9.58 -1.25 -26.27
C LEU A 53 -10.20 0.11 -25.94
N LYS A 54 -11.51 0.31 -26.21
CA LYS A 54 -12.23 1.54 -25.86
C LYS A 54 -12.79 1.56 -24.44
N GLU A 55 -12.64 0.49 -23.67
CA GLU A 55 -13.20 0.42 -22.33
C GLU A 55 -12.49 1.45 -21.41
N PRO A 56 -13.23 2.27 -20.65
CA PRO A 56 -12.65 3.36 -19.87
C PRO A 56 -11.62 2.85 -18.84
N HIS A 57 -11.85 1.67 -18.26
CA HIS A 57 -10.91 1.08 -17.31
C HIS A 57 -9.61 0.62 -17.97
N PHE A 58 -9.67 0.12 -19.20
CA PHE A 58 -8.49 -0.28 -19.95
C PHE A 58 -7.67 0.94 -20.40
N GLN A 59 -8.35 1.98 -20.89
CA GLN A 59 -7.74 3.27 -21.23
C GLN A 59 -7.06 3.92 -20.02
N SER A 60 -7.73 3.97 -18.86
CA SER A 60 -7.11 4.49 -17.61
C SER A 60 -5.91 3.67 -17.15
N LEU A 61 -5.92 2.35 -17.39
CA LEU A 61 -4.77 1.49 -17.05
C LEU A 61 -3.57 1.82 -17.94
N LEU A 62 -3.77 2.02 -19.24
CA LEU A 62 -2.72 2.41 -20.18
C LEU A 62 -2.18 3.81 -19.87
N GLU A 63 -3.06 4.77 -19.57
CA GLU A 63 -2.67 6.12 -19.15
C GLU A 63 -1.82 6.08 -17.87
N ALA A 64 -2.24 5.33 -16.85
CA ALA A 64 -1.46 5.15 -15.63
C ALA A 64 -0.11 4.47 -15.89
N HIS A 65 -0.09 3.46 -16.78
CA HIS A 65 1.13 2.81 -17.19
C HIS A 65 2.11 3.79 -17.84
N ASP A 66 1.65 4.59 -18.81
CA ASP A 66 2.48 5.56 -19.52
C ASP A 66 3.00 6.68 -18.59
N ILE A 67 2.20 7.12 -17.60
CA ILE A 67 2.63 8.06 -16.54
C ILE A 67 3.77 7.47 -15.69
N VAL A 68 3.65 6.21 -15.29
CA VAL A 68 4.66 5.52 -14.48
C VAL A 68 5.93 5.26 -15.31
N ALA A 69 5.76 4.84 -16.56
CA ALA A 69 6.82 4.56 -17.50
C ALA A 69 7.65 5.80 -17.85
N SER A 70 6.99 6.93 -18.10
CA SER A 70 7.61 8.23 -18.40
C SER A 70 8.29 8.88 -17.19
N LYS A 71 8.15 8.29 -15.99
CA LYS A 71 8.63 8.86 -14.72
C LYS A 71 8.12 10.29 -14.45
N CYS A 72 6.99 10.66 -15.06
CA CYS A 72 6.30 11.94 -14.84
C CYS A 72 5.44 11.93 -13.56
N TYR A 73 5.88 11.21 -12.54
CA TYR A 73 5.35 11.37 -11.19
C TYR A 73 6.14 12.48 -10.50
N ASP A 74 5.47 13.28 -9.66
CA ASP A 74 6.17 14.20 -8.76
C ASP A 74 7.21 13.40 -7.98
N SER A 75 8.47 13.85 -8.05
CA SER A 75 9.49 13.32 -7.17
C SER A 75 8.97 13.53 -5.74
N PRO A 76 8.98 12.49 -4.88
CA PRO A 76 8.62 12.69 -3.49
C PRO A 76 9.46 13.88 -2.97
N PRO A 77 8.86 14.80 -2.20
CA PRO A 77 9.55 16.02 -1.78
C PRO A 77 10.91 15.63 -1.23
N SER A 78 11.98 16.24 -1.78
CA SER A 78 13.33 16.03 -1.30
C SER A 78 13.33 16.18 0.21
N SER A 79 13.76 15.12 0.91
CA SER A 79 13.96 15.17 2.35
C SER A 79 14.68 16.46 2.72
N PRO A 80 14.25 17.19 3.77
CA PRO A 80 14.73 18.53 4.04
C PRO A 80 16.26 18.55 4.13
N GLU A 81 16.88 19.40 3.30
CA GLU A 81 18.33 19.63 3.31
C GLU A 81 18.72 20.20 4.69
N VAL A 82 19.44 19.40 5.47
CA VAL A 82 20.00 19.81 6.75
C VAL A 82 21.24 20.65 6.48
N ASN A 83 21.10 21.96 6.62
CA ASN A 83 22.21 22.92 6.57
C ASN A 83 23.20 22.62 7.70
N ASN A 84 24.33 22.00 7.35
CA ASN A 84 25.43 21.73 8.26
C ASN A 84 26.22 23.02 8.55
N SER A 85 25.95 23.62 9.71
CA SER A 85 26.95 24.45 10.38
C SER A 85 27.13 23.97 11.83
N SER A 86 28.28 23.33 12.04
CA SER A 86 29.05 23.28 13.30
C SER A 86 28.56 22.37 14.43
N VAL A 87 28.98 21.11 14.31
CA VAL A 87 29.56 20.23 15.35
C VAL A 87 28.82 20.12 16.69
N ASN A 88 28.09 19.02 16.86
CA ASN A 88 28.40 18.12 17.99
C ASN A 88 28.04 16.68 17.63
N ASN A 89 28.91 15.75 18.02
CA ASN A 89 28.87 14.33 17.69
C ASN A 89 27.56 13.66 18.13
N GLN A 90 26.60 13.54 17.22
CA GLN A 90 25.51 12.58 17.34
C GLN A 90 25.40 11.83 16.03
N ILE A 91 25.72 10.53 16.09
CA ILE A 91 25.59 9.55 15.02
C ILE A 91 24.16 9.64 14.48
N VAL A 92 24.01 10.13 13.25
CA VAL A 92 22.73 10.18 12.55
C VAL A 92 22.33 8.74 12.23
N PRO A 93 21.23 8.18 12.76
CA PRO A 93 20.84 6.83 12.40
C PRO A 93 20.09 6.86 11.06
N VAL A 94 20.64 6.09 10.14
CA VAL A 94 20.18 5.69 8.81
C VAL A 94 18.65 5.49 8.71
N ASP A 95 18.07 6.08 7.65
CA ASP A 95 16.71 5.94 7.10
C ASP A 95 15.73 5.04 7.88
N ALA A 96 15.02 5.64 8.82
CA ALA A 96 13.88 5.04 9.49
C ALA A 96 12.68 4.94 8.53
N ILE A 97 12.36 3.72 8.07
CA ILE A 97 11.13 3.45 7.33
C ILE A 97 9.96 3.36 8.31
N ARG A 98 8.93 4.16 8.07
CA ARG A 98 7.70 4.21 8.86
C ARG A 98 6.69 3.17 8.34
N ILE A 99 6.31 2.18 9.16
CA ILE A 99 5.31 1.15 8.80
C ILE A 99 4.01 1.38 9.61
N LEU A 100 2.86 1.34 8.93
CA LEU A 100 1.54 1.53 9.53
C LEU A 100 1.03 0.24 10.21
N GLY A 101 1.05 0.19 11.55
CA GLY A 101 0.50 -0.91 12.33
C GLY A 101 -1.00 -0.74 12.60
N ILE A 102 -1.87 -1.39 11.83
CA ILE A 102 -3.33 -1.38 12.08
C ILE A 102 -3.67 -2.44 13.14
N HIS A 103 -3.90 -2.00 14.38
CA HIS A 103 -4.28 -2.87 15.48
C HIS A 103 -5.81 -2.97 15.60
N LYS A 104 -6.39 -4.08 15.12
CA LYS A 104 -7.83 -4.36 15.20
C LYS A 104 -8.16 -5.14 16.47
N ARG A 105 -9.09 -4.65 17.30
CA ARG A 105 -9.71 -5.47 18.38
C ARG A 105 -10.58 -6.58 17.76
N ALA A 106 -10.45 -7.80 18.25
CA ALA A 106 -11.17 -8.95 17.70
C ALA A 106 -12.67 -8.84 17.97
N GLY A 107 -13.49 -8.90 16.92
CA GLY A 107 -14.96 -8.97 17.01
C GLY A 107 -15.71 -7.87 16.27
N GLU A 108 -15.13 -6.70 16.06
CA GLU A 108 -15.83 -5.55 15.45
C GLU A 108 -15.20 -5.13 14.13
N PRO A 109 -16.00 -4.91 13.06
CA PRO A 109 -15.50 -4.28 11.85
C PRO A 109 -15.21 -2.81 12.14
N LEU A 110 -13.93 -2.43 12.17
CA LEU A 110 -13.53 -1.03 12.16
C LEU A 110 -13.80 -0.49 10.75
N VAL A 111 -14.89 0.27 10.61
CA VAL A 111 -15.23 0.95 9.36
C VAL A 111 -14.91 2.43 9.55
N PHE A 112 -13.99 2.93 8.74
CA PHE A 112 -13.64 4.34 8.70
C PHE A 112 -14.16 4.94 7.40
N VAL A 113 -14.64 6.18 7.47
CA VAL A 113 -15.10 6.94 6.32
C VAL A 113 -14.39 8.28 6.27
N LYS A 114 -14.10 8.74 5.06
CA LYS A 114 -13.57 10.07 4.80
C LYS A 114 -14.71 11.01 4.42
N CYS A 115 -14.84 12.12 5.12
CA CYS A 115 -15.85 13.12 4.84
C CYS A 115 -15.52 13.87 3.54
N HIS A 116 -16.47 13.96 2.61
CA HIS A 116 -16.30 14.68 1.34
C HIS A 116 -16.92 16.08 1.34
N PHE A 117 -17.61 16.46 2.42
CA PHE A 117 -18.27 17.74 2.63
C PHE A 117 -18.19 18.13 4.11
N ASP A 118 -18.49 19.40 4.40
CA ASP A 118 -18.59 19.92 5.77
C ASP A 118 -19.99 19.71 6.31
N TYR A 119 -20.12 19.36 7.58
CA TYR A 119 -21.41 19.19 8.26
C TYR A 119 -21.42 19.92 9.60
N ASN A 120 -22.48 20.69 9.84
CA ASN A 120 -22.71 21.35 11.11
C ASN A 120 -24.13 21.02 11.63
N PRO A 121 -24.27 20.27 12.74
CA PRO A 121 -25.57 19.84 13.24
C PRO A 121 -26.48 20.99 13.66
N TYR A 122 -25.92 22.16 14.00
CA TYR A 122 -26.73 23.33 14.33
C TYR A 122 -27.47 23.91 13.13
N ASN A 123 -26.95 23.69 11.92
CA ASN A 123 -27.56 24.11 10.66
C ASN A 123 -28.58 23.08 10.12
N ASP A 124 -28.58 21.86 10.67
CA ASP A 124 -29.50 20.79 10.27
C ASP A 124 -30.79 20.86 11.10
N ASN A 125 -31.94 20.97 10.45
CA ASN A 125 -33.25 20.98 11.11
C ASN A 125 -33.93 19.61 11.14
N LEU A 126 -33.36 18.62 10.45
CA LEU A 126 -33.85 17.24 10.41
C LEU A 126 -33.20 16.36 11.47
N ILE A 127 -32.08 16.81 12.07
CA ILE A 127 -31.40 16.07 13.14
C ILE A 127 -32.30 15.95 14.40
N PRO A 128 -32.45 14.75 14.99
CA PRO A 128 -33.27 14.55 16.19
C PRO A 128 -32.77 15.32 17.42
N CYS A 129 -31.44 15.44 17.57
CA CYS A 129 -30.81 16.13 18.69
C CYS A 129 -29.52 16.83 18.24
N LYS A 130 -29.57 18.16 18.12
CA LYS A 130 -28.42 18.99 17.67
C LYS A 130 -27.19 18.82 18.55
N GLU A 131 -27.40 18.67 19.85
CA GLU A 131 -26.34 18.50 20.86
C GLU A 131 -25.60 17.17 20.73
N ALA A 132 -26.27 16.14 20.21
CA ALA A 132 -25.68 14.83 19.95
C ALA A 132 -24.99 14.75 18.57
N GLY A 133 -25.19 15.76 17.73
CA GLY A 133 -24.61 15.80 16.39
C GLY A 133 -23.11 16.05 16.43
N LEU A 134 -22.36 15.29 15.62
CA LEU A 134 -20.94 15.49 15.44
C LEU A 134 -20.71 16.46 14.28
N LYS A 135 -20.21 17.68 14.55
CA LYS A 135 -19.75 18.60 13.50
C LYS A 135 -18.46 18.05 12.90
N PHE A 136 -18.34 18.05 11.57
CA PHE A 136 -17.12 17.62 10.87
C PHE A 136 -16.84 18.47 9.62
N SER A 137 -15.61 18.38 9.12
CA SER A 137 -15.13 19.08 7.92
C SER A 137 -14.74 18.09 6.82
N LYS A 138 -14.75 18.54 5.56
CA LYS A 138 -14.26 17.80 4.40
C LYS A 138 -12.81 17.39 4.64
N GLY A 139 -12.54 16.10 4.44
CA GLY A 139 -11.22 15.48 4.63
C GLY A 139 -11.04 14.80 5.97
N GLU A 140 -11.88 15.07 6.96
CA GLU A 140 -11.84 14.38 8.26
C GLU A 140 -12.19 12.89 8.11
N ILE A 141 -11.59 12.07 8.96
CA ILE A 141 -11.85 10.63 9.04
C ILE A 141 -12.67 10.35 10.28
N LEU A 142 -13.78 9.66 10.11
CA LEU A 142 -14.69 9.28 11.18
C LEU A 142 -14.78 7.77 11.30
N GLN A 143 -14.79 7.26 12.52
CA GLN A 143 -15.07 5.85 12.79
C GLN A 143 -16.58 5.65 12.88
N ILE A 144 -17.12 4.70 12.12
CA ILE A 144 -18.52 4.28 12.28
C ILE A 144 -18.63 3.38 13.50
N VAL A 145 -19.43 3.81 14.47
CA VAL A 145 -19.71 3.07 15.71
C VAL A 145 -21.03 2.29 15.58
N ASN A 146 -22.09 2.93 15.07
CA ASN A 146 -23.40 2.30 14.88
C ASN A 146 -24.09 2.82 13.60
N ARG A 147 -24.68 1.90 12.84
CA ARG A 147 -25.41 2.13 11.58
C ARG A 147 -26.84 1.56 11.58
N GLU A 148 -27.41 1.29 12.75
CA GLU A 148 -28.77 0.73 12.91
C GLU A 148 -29.85 1.70 12.42
N ASP A 149 -29.67 3.01 12.66
CA ASP A 149 -30.54 4.04 12.11
C ASP A 149 -30.10 4.35 10.67
N PRO A 150 -30.99 4.27 9.66
CA PRO A 150 -30.65 4.49 8.26
C PRO A 150 -30.33 5.96 7.93
N ASN A 151 -30.74 6.92 8.75
CA ASN A 151 -30.59 8.35 8.53
C ASN A 151 -29.51 8.99 9.42
N TRP A 152 -29.29 8.45 10.63
CA TRP A 152 -28.39 9.05 11.63
C TRP A 152 -27.40 8.04 12.20
N TRP A 153 -26.21 7.96 11.60
CA TRP A 153 -25.15 7.08 12.08
C TRP A 153 -24.43 7.67 13.29
N GLN A 154 -24.11 6.80 14.24
CA GLN A 154 -23.25 7.16 15.37
C GLN A 154 -21.81 7.00 14.92
N VAL A 155 -21.08 8.10 14.98
CA VAL A 155 -19.68 8.21 14.57
C VAL A 155 -18.89 8.82 15.71
N GLU A 156 -17.64 8.39 15.85
CA GLU A 156 -16.68 9.03 16.74
C GLU A 156 -15.54 9.59 15.91
N PHE A 157 -15.00 10.73 16.35
CA PHE A 157 -13.67 11.12 15.92
C PHE A 157 -12.70 10.04 16.35
N ASP A 158 -11.73 9.72 15.50
CA ASP A 158 -10.62 8.88 15.92
C ASP A 158 -9.82 9.62 17.01
N ARG A 159 -10.25 9.48 18.27
CA ARG A 159 -9.58 10.05 19.45
C ARG A 159 -8.34 9.25 19.83
N HIS A 160 -8.16 8.11 19.19
CA HIS A 160 -6.91 7.41 19.27
C HIS A 160 -6.05 8.04 18.20
N GLU A 161 -5.01 8.74 18.63
CA GLU A 161 -3.75 8.57 17.93
C GLU A 161 -3.58 7.05 17.80
N ILE A 162 -4.02 6.47 16.68
CA ILE A 162 -3.24 5.40 16.09
C ILE A 162 -1.85 6.02 16.11
N GLN A 163 -0.99 5.57 17.03
CA GLN A 163 0.40 5.98 17.03
C GLN A 163 0.93 5.34 15.76
N ILE A 164 0.66 6.01 14.63
CA ILE A 164 0.85 5.55 13.26
C ILE A 164 2.32 5.31 12.98
N TYR A 165 3.18 5.73 13.91
CA TYR A 165 4.61 5.64 13.90
C TYR A 165 5.10 5.12 15.26
N GLU A 166 5.49 3.85 15.28
CA GLU A 166 6.40 3.30 16.28
C GLU A 166 7.84 3.51 15.76
N GLU A 167 8.74 3.97 16.62
CA GLU A 167 10.16 4.06 16.26
C GLU A 167 10.73 2.64 16.18
N VAL A 168 11.07 2.21 14.97
CA VAL A 168 11.66 0.89 14.72
C VAL A 168 13.13 1.03 14.34
N ALA A 169 13.98 0.18 14.94
CA ALA A 169 15.40 0.12 14.62
C ALA A 169 15.68 -0.97 13.58
N LYS A 170 16.73 -0.79 12.76
CA LYS A 170 17.22 -1.84 11.87
C LYS A 170 17.58 -3.06 12.70
N MET A 171 16.83 -4.12 12.45
CA MET A 171 17.06 -5.40 13.08
C MET A 171 18.47 -5.93 12.74
N PRO A 172 19.34 -6.23 13.73
CA PRO A 172 20.66 -6.79 13.47
C PRO A 172 20.52 -8.13 12.73
N PRO A 173 21.51 -8.55 11.93
CA PRO A 173 21.41 -9.77 11.13
C PRO A 173 21.16 -10.99 12.03
N PHE A 174 19.98 -11.61 11.90
CA PHE A 174 19.67 -12.87 12.56
C PHE A 174 20.22 -14.04 11.76
N GLN A 175 20.73 -15.04 12.47
CA GLN A 175 21.17 -16.29 11.84
C GLN A 175 19.99 -17.11 11.28
N ARG A 176 18.76 -16.87 11.75
CA ARG A 176 17.54 -17.55 11.25
C ARG A 176 16.39 -16.56 11.10
N LYS A 177 15.94 -16.34 9.86
CA LYS A 177 14.74 -15.53 9.56
C LYS A 177 13.50 -16.38 9.85
N THR A 178 12.69 -15.96 10.82
CA THR A 178 11.42 -16.65 11.14
C THR A 178 10.30 -16.09 10.27
N LEU A 179 9.64 -16.96 9.50
CA LEU A 179 8.45 -16.60 8.71
C LEU A 179 7.18 -16.94 9.50
N VAL A 180 6.37 -15.93 9.80
CA VAL A 180 5.09 -16.09 10.50
C VAL A 180 3.93 -15.87 9.52
N LEU A 181 3.03 -16.85 9.40
CA LEU A 181 1.84 -16.76 8.54
C LEU A 181 0.61 -16.31 9.35
N ILE A 182 0.19 -15.07 9.13
CA ILE A 182 -0.99 -14.46 9.77
C ILE A 182 -2.15 -14.43 8.75
N GLY A 183 -3.38 -14.64 9.22
CA GLY A 183 -4.57 -14.62 8.36
C GLY A 183 -5.78 -15.28 9.02
N ALA A 184 -6.96 -15.05 8.43
CA ALA A 184 -8.23 -15.59 8.92
C ALA A 184 -8.23 -17.14 9.00
N GLN A 185 -9.21 -17.71 9.71
CA GLN A 185 -9.38 -19.17 9.75
C GLN A 185 -9.76 -19.69 8.36
N GLY A 186 -9.22 -20.85 7.96
CA GLY A 186 -9.57 -21.49 6.68
C GLY A 186 -8.78 -21.04 5.45
N VAL A 187 -8.01 -19.94 5.51
CA VAL A 187 -7.27 -19.39 4.34
C VAL A 187 -6.04 -20.20 3.89
N GLY A 188 -5.93 -21.46 4.31
CA GLY A 188 -4.87 -22.36 3.83
C GLY A 188 -3.47 -22.14 4.41
N ARG A 189 -3.31 -21.36 5.50
CA ARG A 189 -2.00 -21.11 6.15
C ARG A 189 -1.22 -22.40 6.47
N ARG A 190 -1.92 -23.42 6.96
CA ARG A 190 -1.31 -24.73 7.27
C ARG A 190 -0.83 -25.44 6.00
N SER A 191 -1.64 -25.43 4.95
CA SER A 191 -1.30 -26.01 3.65
C SER A 191 -0.08 -25.32 3.04
N LEU A 192 -0.03 -23.99 3.12
CA LEU A 192 1.09 -23.20 2.62
C LEU A 192 2.38 -23.45 3.42
N LYS A 193 2.29 -23.50 4.76
CA LYS A 193 3.42 -23.89 5.62
C LYS A 193 3.98 -25.26 5.24
N ASN A 194 3.10 -26.25 5.11
CA ASN A 194 3.52 -27.62 4.75
C ASN A 194 4.15 -27.66 3.37
N ARG A 195 3.61 -26.91 2.41
CA ARG A 195 4.17 -26.81 1.06
C ARG A 195 5.56 -26.17 1.05
N PHE A 196 5.81 -25.13 1.85
CA PHE A 196 7.16 -24.55 1.98
C PHE A 196 8.19 -25.55 2.53
N ILE A 197 7.81 -26.30 3.57
CA ILE A 197 8.67 -27.32 4.18
C ILE A 197 8.97 -28.45 3.19
N VAL A 198 7.94 -28.93 2.47
CA VAL A 198 8.10 -30.04 1.50
C VAL A 198 8.94 -29.61 0.28
N LEU A 199 8.68 -28.42 -0.27
CA LEU A 199 9.39 -27.96 -1.47
C LEU A 199 10.83 -27.51 -1.20
N ASN A 200 11.13 -27.05 0.01
CA ASN A 200 12.43 -26.48 0.36
C ASN A 200 12.86 -26.89 1.79
N PRO A 201 13.08 -28.19 2.06
CA PRO A 201 13.32 -28.71 3.41
C PRO A 201 14.63 -28.23 4.04
N THR A 202 15.61 -27.79 3.22
CA THR A 202 16.87 -27.22 3.70
C THR A 202 16.74 -25.77 4.17
N ARG A 203 15.67 -25.07 3.78
CA ARG A 203 15.43 -23.67 4.13
C ARG A 203 14.30 -23.48 5.14
N PHE A 204 13.30 -24.35 5.15
CA PHE A 204 12.13 -24.23 6.01
C PHE A 204 11.94 -25.45 6.91
N GLY A 205 11.66 -25.20 8.18
CA GLY A 205 11.31 -26.21 9.18
C GLY A 205 10.24 -25.69 10.13
N THR A 206 9.76 -26.56 11.02
CA THR A 206 8.89 -26.14 12.11
C THR A 206 9.74 -25.67 13.30
N THR A 207 9.22 -24.73 14.08
CA THR A 207 9.80 -24.44 15.39
C THR A 207 9.59 -25.64 16.31
N VAL A 208 10.61 -25.99 17.09
CA VAL A 208 10.49 -26.97 18.18
C VAL A 208 10.02 -26.18 19.41
N PRO A 209 8.81 -26.43 19.94
CA PRO A 209 8.38 -25.80 21.17
C PRO A 209 9.31 -26.26 22.29
N LEU A 210 9.83 -25.30 23.06
CA LEU A 210 10.61 -25.63 24.26
C LEU A 210 9.63 -26.27 25.27
N GLY A 211 9.68 -27.58 25.41
CA GLY A 211 8.98 -28.27 26.50
C GLY A 211 9.58 -27.81 27.81
N LYS A 212 8.74 -27.40 28.77
CA LYS A 212 9.18 -27.29 30.16
C LYS A 212 9.29 -28.72 30.69
N GLU A 213 10.51 -29.12 31.08
CA GLU A 213 10.71 -30.26 31.98
C GLU A 213 10.11 -29.97 33.36
#